data_AF-A0A660YIA0-F1
#
_entry.id   AF-A0A660YIA0-F1
#
_cell.length_a   1.000
_cell.length_b   1.000
_cell.length_c   1.000
_cell.angle_alpha   90.00
_cell.angle_beta   90.00
_cell.angle_gamma   90.00
#
_symmetry.space_group_name_H-M   'P 1'
#
loop_
_entity.id
_entity.type
_entity.pdbx_description
1 polymer ?
#
loop_
_entity_poly.entity_id
_entity_poly.type
_entity_poly.pdbx_seq_one_letter_code
_entity_poly.pdbx_strand_id
1 'polypeptide(L)'
;MKKRDTKIAAVLASAALLLVIAVVSSCTFKQPATPVWDVNLIVPLFDETYTMGDFADDSEFINVNNGGVEFSFSQNIESQQVGDKLKLSGTSYTIDPAMFGEIAATIEFPLDSILLTEAVIKSGSVKIRVTNPNSFGAHVNLSIYKFGLDANDSLFVEKEISANANNEQIDYIDLSGKMFSPDTLNGLNRITFSVKLTRTTTGTYNPLTITIEFTDLIFTRISGIVRGIRVNLDPMETEIDIPEELEGFQVGEVNISLNLQGFPFRIITDFTLETLESVTGNLKNLVINDTIPPTQGTEGYTISLPANEVTDFINCLPTKIRVTGLLEINDRENVATVYDTTSVRGDADFRVPLEVKYPDLSNKSKLTEMELDDDAHDTIKEIRKRLNF
;
A
#
# COMPACT_ATOMS: atom_id res chain seq x y z
N MET A 1 -51.68 34.15 116.03
CA MET A 1 -51.44 34.36 114.58
C MET A 1 -50.67 33.18 113.98
N LYS A 2 -51.28 31.98 113.85
CA LYS A 2 -50.57 30.80 113.28
C LYS A 2 -51.47 29.83 112.49
N LYS A 3 -52.72 30.23 112.18
CA LYS A 3 -53.74 29.40 111.49
C LYS A 3 -54.17 29.94 110.12
N ARG A 4 -53.59 31.06 109.66
CA ARG A 4 -53.97 31.72 108.39
C ARG A 4 -53.06 31.38 107.21
N ASP A 5 -51.84 30.89 107.48
CA ASP A 5 -50.84 30.63 106.42
C ASP A 5 -50.96 29.23 105.80
N THR A 6 -51.64 28.29 106.46
CA THR A 6 -51.77 26.90 105.96
C THR A 6 -52.81 26.75 104.84
N LYS A 7 -53.78 27.69 104.73
CA LYS A 7 -54.80 27.63 103.68
C LYS A 7 -54.32 28.19 102.34
N ILE A 8 -53.31 29.08 102.35
CA ILE A 8 -52.75 29.66 101.12
C ILE A 8 -51.79 28.68 100.45
N ALA A 9 -51.02 27.91 101.22
CA ALA A 9 -50.14 26.87 100.68
C ALA A 9 -50.90 25.71 100.00
N ALA A 10 -52.05 25.30 100.53
CA ALA A 10 -52.87 24.23 99.94
C ALA A 10 -53.54 24.66 98.63
N VAL A 11 -53.94 25.93 98.50
CA VAL A 11 -54.56 26.47 97.28
C VAL A 11 -53.49 26.68 96.18
N LEU A 12 -52.28 27.13 96.53
CA LEU A 12 -51.18 27.25 95.58
C LEU A 12 -50.67 25.90 95.07
N ALA A 13 -50.60 24.87 95.93
CA ALA A 13 -50.22 23.52 95.50
C ALA A 13 -51.27 22.88 94.57
N SER A 14 -52.56 23.15 94.82
CA SER A 14 -53.66 22.65 93.98
C SER A 14 -53.71 23.37 92.62
N ALA A 15 -53.43 24.67 92.59
CA ALA A 15 -53.35 25.44 91.35
C ALA A 15 -52.11 25.06 90.51
N ALA A 16 -50.97 24.79 91.14
CA ALA A 16 -49.77 24.32 90.45
C ALA A 16 -49.97 22.92 89.85
N LEU A 17 -50.68 22.02 90.54
CA LEU A 17 -50.97 20.67 90.03
C LEU A 17 -51.95 20.69 88.84
N LEU A 18 -52.96 21.55 88.88
CA LEU A 18 -53.88 21.77 87.75
C LEU A 18 -53.19 22.40 86.54
N LEU A 19 -52.22 23.31 86.75
CA LEU A 19 -51.43 23.89 85.67
C LEU A 19 -50.51 22.86 85.01
N VAL A 20 -49.90 21.95 85.78
CA VAL A 20 -49.07 20.87 85.23
C VAL A 20 -49.92 19.92 84.39
N ILE A 21 -51.11 19.52 84.86
CA ILE A 21 -52.01 18.62 84.12
C ILE A 21 -52.50 19.24 82.79
N ALA A 22 -52.71 20.57 82.76
CA ALA A 22 -53.11 21.28 81.54
C ALA A 22 -51.98 21.38 80.49
N VAL A 23 -50.71 21.40 80.91
CA VAL A 23 -49.56 21.48 79.98
C VAL A 23 -49.26 20.11 79.35
N VAL A 24 -49.45 19.00 80.07
CA VAL A 24 -49.20 17.65 79.50
C VAL A 24 -50.29 17.18 78.53
N SER A 25 -51.51 17.74 78.60
CA SER A 25 -52.63 17.37 77.72
C SER A 25 -52.62 18.10 76.37
N SER A 26 -51.72 19.06 76.16
CA SER A 26 -51.60 19.84 74.90
C SER A 26 -50.53 19.28 73.93
N CYS A 27 -49.78 18.23 74.32
CA CYS A 27 -48.88 17.51 73.42
C CYS A 27 -49.60 16.33 72.77
N THR A 28 -50.38 16.58 71.72
CA THR A 28 -50.78 15.54 70.78
C THR A 28 -49.56 15.20 69.90
N PHE A 29 -49.00 14.00 70.08
CA PHE A 29 -48.05 13.42 69.13
C PHE A 29 -48.80 13.18 67.80
N LYS A 30 -48.65 14.10 66.84
CA LYS A 30 -48.94 13.77 65.44
C LYS A 30 -47.97 12.67 65.04
N GLN A 31 -48.49 11.50 64.66
CA GLN A 31 -47.68 10.46 64.01
C GLN A 31 -46.92 11.11 62.84
N PRO A 32 -45.62 10.82 62.67
CA PRO A 32 -44.87 11.35 61.54
C PRO A 32 -45.54 10.88 60.25
N ALA A 33 -46.02 11.82 59.44
CA ALA A 33 -46.42 11.52 58.08
C ALA A 33 -45.17 10.98 57.36
N THR A 34 -45.22 9.73 56.91
CA THR A 34 -44.17 9.16 56.06
C THR A 34 -43.96 10.08 54.88
N PRO A 35 -42.75 10.59 54.66
CA PRO A 35 -42.51 11.51 53.57
C PRO A 35 -42.69 10.73 52.26
N VAL A 36 -43.63 11.20 51.44
CA VAL A 36 -43.81 10.71 50.07
C VAL A 36 -42.81 11.49 49.22
N TRP A 37 -41.84 10.79 48.65
CA TRP A 37 -40.94 11.37 47.65
C TRP A 37 -41.38 10.81 46.30
N ASP A 38 -41.77 11.70 45.38
CA ASP A 38 -41.83 11.35 43.96
C ASP A 38 -40.38 11.22 43.48
N VAL A 39 -39.90 9.98 43.35
CA VAL A 39 -38.59 9.69 42.79
C VAL A 39 -38.80 9.36 41.32
N ASN A 40 -38.30 10.24 40.43
CA ASN A 40 -38.15 9.90 39.02
C ASN A 40 -37.03 8.85 38.91
N LEU A 41 -37.42 7.58 38.96
CA LEU A 41 -36.52 6.46 38.76
C LEU A 41 -36.24 6.34 37.26
N ILE A 42 -35.08 6.83 36.84
CA ILE A 42 -34.56 6.53 35.50
C ILE A 42 -34.05 5.09 35.56
N VAL A 43 -34.89 4.15 35.11
CA VAL A 43 -34.46 2.76 34.89
C VAL A 43 -33.96 2.69 33.45
N PRO A 44 -32.64 2.52 33.20
CA PRO A 44 -32.17 2.23 31.86
C PRO A 44 -32.81 0.91 31.41
N LEU A 45 -33.61 0.97 30.33
CA LEU A 45 -34.35 -0.19 29.81
C LEU A 45 -33.50 -1.08 28.89
N PHE A 46 -32.27 -0.67 28.60
CA PHE A 46 -31.31 -1.44 27.83
C PHE A 46 -29.97 -1.39 28.56
N ASP A 47 -29.56 -2.55 29.08
CA ASP A 47 -28.23 -2.78 29.64
C ASP A 47 -27.49 -3.70 28.65
N GLU A 48 -27.43 -3.26 27.39
CA GLU A 48 -26.62 -3.95 26.38
C GLU A 48 -25.17 -3.56 26.65
N THR A 49 -24.44 -4.48 27.27
CA THR A 49 -23.00 -4.34 27.45
C THR A 49 -22.34 -4.79 26.16
N TYR A 50 -22.02 -3.84 25.28
CA TYR A 50 -21.18 -4.11 24.12
C TYR A 50 -19.73 -4.27 24.57
N THR A 51 -19.13 -5.42 24.27
CA THR A 51 -17.71 -5.63 24.48
C THR A 51 -16.95 -5.36 23.20
N MET A 52 -15.68 -5.02 23.31
CA MET A 52 -14.80 -4.86 22.15
C MET A 52 -14.57 -6.16 21.37
N GLY A 53 -14.90 -7.32 21.96
CA GLY A 53 -14.98 -8.57 21.22
C GLY A 53 -16.18 -8.60 20.28
N ASP A 54 -17.33 -8.11 20.71
CA ASP A 54 -18.56 -8.12 19.91
C ASP A 54 -18.39 -7.27 18.63
N PHE A 55 -17.69 -6.14 18.70
CA PHE A 55 -17.39 -5.30 17.53
C PHE A 55 -16.38 -5.92 16.54
N ALA A 56 -15.46 -6.75 17.02
CA ALA A 56 -14.50 -7.44 16.18
C ALA A 56 -15.10 -8.66 15.48
N ASP A 57 -16.13 -9.27 16.09
CA ASP A 57 -16.86 -10.38 15.47
C ASP A 57 -17.78 -9.90 14.33
N ASP A 58 -18.25 -8.64 14.39
CA ASP A 58 -19.16 -8.05 13.40
C ASP A 58 -18.44 -7.30 12.26
N SER A 59 -17.11 -7.15 12.30
CA SER A 59 -16.34 -6.42 11.28
C SER A 59 -15.06 -7.14 10.86
N GLU A 60 -14.87 -7.35 9.55
CA GLU A 60 -13.63 -7.91 9.00
C GLU A 60 -12.42 -6.97 9.15
N PHE A 61 -12.64 -5.71 9.52
CA PHE A 61 -11.60 -4.69 9.62
C PHE A 61 -11.17 -4.40 11.05
N ILE A 62 -11.86 -4.89 12.07
CA ILE A 62 -11.56 -4.62 13.48
C ILE A 62 -10.98 -5.88 14.11
N ASN A 63 -9.72 -5.80 14.55
CA ASN A 63 -9.03 -6.89 15.22
C ASN A 63 -8.76 -6.54 16.69
N VAL A 64 -8.92 -7.51 17.59
CA VAL A 64 -8.53 -7.37 19.00
C VAL A 64 -7.20 -8.07 19.20
N ASN A 65 -6.14 -7.31 19.46
CA ASN A 65 -4.79 -7.83 19.59
C ASN A 65 -4.12 -7.32 20.87
N ASN A 66 -3.62 -8.23 21.72
CA ASN A 66 -2.95 -7.91 22.99
C ASN A 66 -3.70 -6.92 23.92
N GLY A 67 -5.04 -6.93 23.91
CA GLY A 67 -5.87 -6.05 24.75
C GLY A 67 -6.09 -4.64 24.18
N GLY A 68 -5.61 -4.36 22.97
CA GLY A 68 -5.97 -3.19 22.18
C GLY A 68 -6.91 -3.57 21.03
N VAL A 69 -7.60 -2.57 20.48
CA VAL A 69 -8.43 -2.70 19.29
C VAL A 69 -7.67 -2.03 18.14
N GLU A 70 -7.51 -2.74 17.03
CA GLU A 70 -6.89 -2.21 15.81
C GLU A 70 -7.88 -2.28 14.65
N PHE A 71 -8.00 -1.20 13.90
CA PHE A 71 -8.58 -1.24 12.57
C PHE A 71 -7.48 -1.59 11.59
N SER A 72 -7.67 -2.62 10.77
CA SER A 72 -6.70 -3.04 9.78
C SER A 72 -7.36 -3.48 8.48
N PHE A 73 -6.75 -3.12 7.35
CA PHE A 73 -7.05 -3.72 6.07
C PHE A 73 -5.75 -4.15 5.40
N SER A 74 -5.80 -5.26 4.68
CA SER A 74 -4.65 -5.83 3.98
C SER A 74 -5.00 -6.05 2.52
N GLN A 75 -4.10 -5.67 1.63
CA GLN A 75 -4.23 -5.94 0.20
C GLN A 75 -2.99 -6.65 -0.31
N ASN A 76 -3.20 -7.78 -0.98
CA ASN A 76 -2.12 -8.53 -1.63
C ASN A 76 -1.92 -7.99 -3.05
N ILE A 77 -0.68 -7.65 -3.40
CA ILE A 77 -0.27 -7.37 -4.77
C ILE A 77 0.20 -8.70 -5.36
N GLU A 78 -0.47 -9.16 -6.42
CA GLU A 78 -0.16 -10.42 -7.08
C GLU A 78 1.33 -10.49 -7.47
N SER A 79 1.94 -11.65 -7.23
CA SER A 79 3.32 -11.84 -7.59
C SER A 79 3.48 -11.88 -9.11
N GLN A 80 4.37 -11.05 -9.63
CA GLN A 80 4.70 -11.04 -11.05
C GLN A 80 6.15 -11.48 -11.25
N GLN A 81 6.35 -12.44 -12.16
CA GLN A 81 7.70 -12.78 -12.63
C GLN A 81 8.16 -11.72 -13.64
N VAL A 82 9.33 -11.15 -13.38
CA VAL A 82 9.93 -10.12 -14.25
C VAL A 82 10.61 -10.76 -15.46
N GLY A 83 10.98 -12.04 -15.38
CA GLY A 83 11.71 -12.75 -16.43
C GLY A 83 11.08 -12.73 -17.82
N ASP A 84 9.75 -12.84 -17.91
CA ASP A 84 9.01 -12.80 -19.18
C ASP A 84 9.11 -11.44 -19.91
N LYS A 85 9.57 -10.41 -19.19
CA LYS A 85 9.80 -9.06 -19.71
C LYS A 85 11.25 -8.83 -20.13
N LEU A 86 12.19 -9.73 -19.82
CA LEU A 86 13.60 -9.63 -20.21
C LEU A 86 13.83 -10.13 -21.65
N LYS A 87 13.17 -9.48 -22.61
CA LYS A 87 13.22 -9.86 -24.03
C LYS A 87 13.40 -8.67 -24.95
N LEU A 88 14.06 -8.90 -26.08
CA LEU A 88 14.22 -7.95 -27.18
C LEU A 88 13.84 -8.61 -28.50
N SER A 89 12.87 -8.04 -29.21
CA SER A 89 12.35 -8.58 -30.48
C SER A 89 13.39 -8.59 -31.61
N GLY A 90 14.45 -7.79 -31.50
CA GLY A 90 15.57 -7.80 -32.44
C GLY A 90 15.96 -6.42 -32.94
N THR A 91 17.10 -6.36 -33.61
CA THR A 91 17.58 -5.16 -34.31
C THR A 91 18.39 -5.57 -35.54
N SER A 92 18.33 -4.79 -36.61
CA SER A 92 19.00 -5.07 -37.87
C SER A 92 19.84 -3.89 -38.31
N TYR A 93 21.02 -4.18 -38.85
CA TYR A 93 21.91 -3.21 -39.44
C TYR A 93 22.43 -3.69 -40.79
N THR A 94 22.50 -2.80 -41.77
CA THR A 94 23.00 -3.10 -43.12
C THR A 94 24.17 -2.20 -43.46
N ILE A 95 25.27 -2.81 -43.88
CA ILE A 95 26.45 -2.17 -44.49
C ILE A 95 26.27 -2.24 -46.00
N ASP A 96 25.96 -1.10 -46.61
CA ASP A 96 25.83 -0.94 -48.05
C ASP A 96 26.25 0.48 -48.46
N PRO A 97 27.31 0.67 -49.28
CA PRO A 97 28.17 -0.35 -49.87
C PRO A 97 29.25 -0.87 -48.90
N ALA A 98 29.46 -2.19 -48.82
CA ALA A 98 30.58 -2.81 -48.09
C ALA A 98 31.80 -3.00 -49.02
N MET A 99 32.84 -2.19 -48.80
CA MET A 99 34.08 -2.22 -49.59
C MET A 99 35.10 -3.22 -49.05
N PHE A 100 35.95 -3.78 -49.91
CA PHE A 100 37.09 -4.59 -49.46
C PHE A 100 38.05 -3.77 -48.59
N GLY A 101 38.55 -4.37 -47.51
CA GLY A 101 39.27 -3.68 -46.45
C GLY A 101 38.64 -3.94 -45.09
N GLU A 102 38.97 -3.10 -44.12
CA GLU A 102 38.40 -3.15 -42.78
C GLU A 102 37.35 -2.04 -42.62
N ILE A 103 36.18 -2.41 -42.11
CA ILE A 103 35.04 -1.54 -41.85
C ILE A 103 34.70 -1.69 -40.38
N ALA A 104 34.84 -0.62 -39.60
CA ALA A 104 34.34 -0.57 -38.24
C ALA A 104 33.00 0.19 -38.23
N ALA A 105 32.02 -0.33 -37.50
CA ALA A 105 30.75 0.33 -37.32
C ALA A 105 30.20 0.10 -35.91
N THR A 106 29.30 1.00 -35.53
CA THR A 106 28.66 1.00 -34.22
C THR A 106 27.17 1.20 -34.41
N ILE A 107 26.37 0.36 -33.78
CA ILE A 107 24.91 0.41 -33.84
C ILE A 107 24.32 0.62 -32.47
N GLU A 108 23.19 1.31 -32.42
CA GLU A 108 22.45 1.48 -31.19
C GLU A 108 21.66 0.21 -30.88
N PHE A 109 21.78 -0.24 -29.64
CA PHE A 109 21.03 -1.38 -29.14
C PHE A 109 19.74 -0.86 -28.49
N PRO A 110 18.55 -1.33 -28.93
CA PRO A 110 17.26 -0.72 -28.58
C PRO A 110 16.80 -1.06 -27.16
N LEU A 111 17.56 -0.60 -26.16
CA LEU A 111 17.25 -0.64 -24.74
C LEU A 111 17.33 0.79 -24.19
N ASP A 112 16.26 1.57 -24.38
CA ASP A 112 16.26 3.00 -24.06
C ASP A 112 16.16 3.26 -22.54
N SER A 113 15.42 2.39 -21.85
CA SER A 113 15.13 2.50 -20.41
C SER A 113 16.22 1.93 -19.51
N ILE A 114 17.25 1.28 -20.05
CA ILE A 114 18.30 0.63 -19.26
C ILE A 114 19.66 0.92 -19.90
N LEU A 115 20.57 1.53 -19.15
CA LEU A 115 21.99 1.53 -19.52
C LEU A 115 22.60 0.21 -19.09
N LEU A 116 22.89 -0.64 -20.05
CA LEU A 116 23.33 -1.99 -19.81
C LEU A 116 24.81 -2.00 -19.45
N THR A 117 25.15 -2.60 -18.32
CA THR A 117 26.52 -2.93 -17.94
C THR A 117 26.89 -4.30 -18.51
N GLU A 118 25.99 -5.27 -18.32
CA GLU A 118 26.15 -6.64 -18.80
C GLU A 118 24.79 -7.35 -18.90
N ALA A 119 24.67 -8.32 -19.80
CA ALA A 119 23.55 -9.24 -19.86
C ALA A 119 24.03 -10.66 -20.19
N VAL A 120 23.31 -11.66 -19.71
CA VAL A 120 23.50 -13.06 -20.06
C VAL A 120 22.33 -13.53 -20.90
N ILE A 121 22.61 -14.00 -22.11
CA ILE A 121 21.60 -14.40 -23.08
C ILE A 121 21.16 -15.84 -22.78
N LYS A 122 19.87 -16.02 -22.53
CA LYS A 122 19.22 -17.32 -22.37
C LYS A 122 19.04 -18.02 -23.72
N SER A 123 18.55 -17.27 -24.70
CA SER A 123 18.32 -17.73 -26.06
C SER A 123 18.26 -16.55 -27.02
N GLY A 124 18.50 -16.83 -28.30
CA GLY A 124 18.44 -15.86 -29.39
C GLY A 124 19.55 -16.12 -30.39
N SER A 125 19.51 -15.43 -31.52
CA SER A 125 20.52 -15.61 -32.57
C SER A 125 20.93 -14.30 -33.20
N VAL A 126 22.11 -14.30 -33.80
CA VAL A 126 22.48 -13.29 -34.80
C VAL A 126 22.47 -13.95 -36.17
N LYS A 127 21.70 -13.35 -37.07
CA LYS A 127 21.61 -13.70 -38.47
C LYS A 127 22.51 -12.76 -39.26
N ILE A 128 23.45 -13.33 -40.00
CA ILE A 128 24.36 -12.57 -40.87
C ILE A 128 24.03 -12.95 -42.30
N ARG A 129 23.76 -11.94 -43.13
CA ARG A 129 23.47 -12.09 -44.55
C ARG A 129 24.50 -11.33 -45.35
N VAL A 130 25.18 -12.01 -46.27
CA VAL A 130 26.17 -11.41 -47.17
C VAL A 130 25.71 -11.62 -48.61
N THR A 131 25.60 -10.54 -49.36
CA THR A 131 25.31 -10.57 -50.80
C THR A 131 26.57 -10.18 -51.56
N ASN A 132 27.06 -11.10 -52.41
CA ASN A 132 28.24 -10.87 -53.23
C ASN A 132 27.84 -10.71 -54.71
N PRO A 133 27.88 -9.50 -55.28
CA PRO A 133 27.58 -9.29 -56.70
C PRO A 133 28.76 -9.64 -57.63
N ASN A 134 29.92 -10.04 -57.08
CA ASN A 134 31.13 -10.25 -57.86
C ASN A 134 31.23 -11.69 -58.42
N SER A 135 31.96 -11.81 -59.53
CA SER A 135 32.31 -13.11 -60.14
C SER A 135 33.47 -13.82 -59.44
N PHE A 136 33.90 -13.35 -58.28
CA PHE A 136 34.98 -13.94 -57.47
C PHE A 136 34.55 -14.00 -56.00
N GLY A 137 35.17 -14.91 -55.24
CA GLY A 137 34.83 -15.13 -53.85
C GLY A 137 35.40 -14.05 -52.93
N ALA A 138 34.74 -13.83 -51.81
CA ALA A 138 35.21 -12.94 -50.76
C ALA A 138 35.35 -13.72 -49.46
N HIS A 139 36.27 -13.29 -48.61
CA HIS A 139 36.41 -13.84 -47.28
C HIS A 139 36.06 -12.74 -46.28
N VAL A 140 35.15 -13.06 -45.37
CA VAL A 140 34.52 -12.16 -44.42
C VAL A 140 34.97 -12.56 -43.03
N ASN A 141 35.64 -11.64 -42.34
CA ASN A 141 35.94 -11.76 -40.92
C ASN A 141 35.13 -10.70 -40.17
N LEU A 142 34.06 -11.11 -39.50
CA LEU A 142 33.27 -10.25 -38.63
C LEU A 142 33.69 -10.49 -37.16
N SER A 143 33.92 -9.41 -36.45
CA SER A 143 34.16 -9.40 -35.00
C SER A 143 33.12 -8.50 -34.36
N ILE A 144 32.27 -9.05 -33.47
CA ILE A 144 31.34 -8.27 -32.65
C ILE A 144 31.95 -8.16 -31.25
N TYR A 145 32.33 -6.95 -30.85
CA TYR A 145 33.05 -6.72 -29.60
C TYR A 145 32.14 -6.86 -28.38
N LYS A 146 32.72 -7.35 -27.27
CA LYS A 146 32.04 -7.53 -25.97
C LYS A 146 30.75 -8.35 -26.06
N PHE A 147 30.83 -9.40 -26.85
CA PHE A 147 29.75 -10.32 -27.17
C PHE A 147 30.35 -11.73 -27.21
N GLY A 148 30.42 -12.44 -26.08
CA GLY A 148 31.21 -13.67 -26.01
C GLY A 148 30.95 -14.51 -24.77
N LEU A 149 31.91 -15.31 -24.32
CA LEU A 149 31.78 -16.08 -23.07
C LEU A 149 31.95 -15.21 -21.83
N ASP A 150 32.74 -14.14 -21.96
CA ASP A 150 33.02 -13.17 -20.91
C ASP A 150 32.70 -11.74 -21.39
N ALA A 151 32.57 -10.79 -20.46
CA ALA A 151 32.20 -9.40 -20.75
C ALA A 151 33.17 -8.68 -21.73
N ASN A 152 34.41 -9.14 -21.86
CA ASN A 152 35.43 -8.58 -22.75
C ASN A 152 35.68 -9.44 -24.00
N ASP A 153 35.02 -10.59 -24.10
CA ASP A 153 35.20 -11.49 -25.23
C ASP A 153 34.44 -10.98 -26.47
N SER A 154 34.89 -11.38 -27.65
CA SER A 154 34.29 -10.94 -28.92
C SER A 154 33.79 -12.15 -29.70
N LEU A 155 32.65 -11.99 -30.38
CA LEU A 155 32.13 -13.01 -31.26
C LEU A 155 32.82 -12.89 -32.61
N PHE A 156 33.57 -13.92 -32.98
CA PHE A 156 34.26 -13.99 -34.26
C PHE A 156 33.51 -14.89 -35.23
N VAL A 157 33.34 -14.40 -36.44
CA VAL A 157 32.70 -15.11 -37.55
C VAL A 157 33.60 -14.99 -38.76
N GLU A 158 34.16 -16.12 -39.16
CA GLU A 158 35.03 -16.22 -40.33
C GLU A 158 34.31 -17.04 -41.40
N LYS A 159 34.22 -16.49 -42.62
CA LYS A 159 33.49 -17.16 -43.69
C LYS A 159 34.01 -16.88 -45.08
N GLU A 160 34.03 -17.92 -45.90
CA GLU A 160 34.21 -17.83 -47.35
C GLU A 160 32.86 -17.68 -48.06
N ILE A 161 32.75 -16.62 -48.85
CA ILE A 161 31.60 -16.31 -49.70
C ILE A 161 31.96 -16.67 -51.13
N SER A 162 31.17 -17.57 -51.72
CA SER A 162 31.45 -18.08 -53.07
C SER A 162 31.34 -17.01 -54.15
N ALA A 163 32.08 -17.24 -55.23
CA ALA A 163 32.01 -16.47 -56.47
C ALA A 163 30.71 -16.77 -57.21
N ASN A 164 29.69 -15.91 -57.11
CA ASN A 164 28.55 -15.97 -58.01
C ASN A 164 27.77 -14.64 -57.96
N ALA A 165 27.44 -14.08 -59.12
CA ALA A 165 26.69 -12.82 -59.22
C ALA A 165 25.33 -12.98 -58.53
N ASN A 166 25.11 -12.23 -57.44
CA ASN A 166 23.89 -12.24 -56.61
C ASN A 166 23.74 -13.46 -55.69
N ASN A 167 24.83 -14.12 -55.30
CA ASN A 167 24.74 -15.13 -54.24
C ASN A 167 24.45 -14.44 -52.91
N GLU A 168 23.35 -14.82 -52.28
CA GLU A 168 23.04 -14.49 -50.90
C GLU A 168 23.46 -15.67 -50.03
N GLN A 169 24.28 -15.38 -49.03
CA GLN A 169 24.68 -16.37 -48.04
C GLN A 169 24.21 -15.91 -46.67
N ILE A 170 23.52 -16.80 -45.96
CA ILE A 170 22.91 -16.54 -44.65
C ILE A 170 23.52 -17.49 -43.63
N ASP A 171 23.90 -16.94 -42.49
CA ASP A 171 24.34 -17.66 -41.30
C ASP A 171 23.47 -17.32 -40.11
N TYR A 172 23.33 -18.30 -39.23
CA TYR A 172 22.71 -18.15 -37.93
C TYR A 172 23.71 -18.59 -36.88
N ILE A 173 23.98 -17.71 -35.93
CA ILE A 173 24.85 -17.99 -34.80
C ILE A 173 23.99 -17.96 -33.55
N ASP A 174 24.01 -19.07 -32.83
CA ASP A 174 23.36 -19.20 -31.53
C ASP A 174 24.10 -18.35 -30.49
N LEU A 175 23.34 -17.54 -29.76
CA LEU A 175 23.84 -16.65 -28.72
C LEU A 175 23.53 -17.18 -27.31
N SER A 176 22.92 -18.36 -27.21
CA SER A 176 22.58 -18.98 -25.93
C SER A 176 23.82 -19.17 -25.04
N GLY A 177 23.73 -18.70 -23.80
CA GLY A 177 24.81 -18.73 -22.81
C GLY A 177 25.91 -17.68 -23.03
N LYS A 178 25.80 -16.80 -24.03
CA LYS A 178 26.76 -15.71 -24.24
C LYS A 178 26.45 -14.52 -23.35
N MET A 179 27.52 -13.81 -22.98
CA MET A 179 27.48 -12.54 -22.29
C MET A 179 27.58 -11.38 -23.28
N PHE A 180 26.85 -10.32 -23.01
CA PHE A 180 26.84 -9.08 -23.78
C PHE A 180 27.11 -7.89 -22.86
N SER A 181 28.13 -7.07 -23.15
CA SER A 181 28.48 -5.88 -22.39
C SER A 181 28.69 -4.70 -23.34
N PRO A 182 27.62 -3.94 -23.70
CA PRO A 182 27.75 -2.86 -24.66
C PRO A 182 28.59 -1.71 -24.13
N ASP A 183 29.13 -0.92 -25.05
CA ASP A 183 29.62 0.40 -24.71
C ASP A 183 28.44 1.35 -24.52
N THR A 184 28.58 2.31 -23.60
CA THR A 184 27.59 3.36 -23.42
C THR A 184 28.17 4.69 -23.90
N LEU A 185 27.49 5.33 -24.86
CA LEU A 185 27.89 6.65 -25.37
C LEU A 185 26.68 7.55 -25.49
N ASN A 186 26.76 8.77 -24.95
CA ASN A 186 25.63 9.70 -24.82
C ASN A 186 24.42 9.05 -24.15
N GLY A 187 24.69 8.06 -23.30
CA GLY A 187 23.65 7.31 -22.64
C GLY A 187 22.82 6.44 -23.59
N LEU A 188 23.40 5.86 -24.63
CA LEU A 188 22.77 4.81 -25.42
C LEU A 188 23.68 3.59 -25.42
N ASN A 189 23.08 2.42 -25.33
CA ASN A 189 23.81 1.15 -25.47
C ASN A 189 24.23 1.00 -26.93
N ARG A 190 25.48 0.65 -27.15
CA ARG A 190 26.04 0.52 -28.48
C ARG A 190 26.79 -0.80 -28.64
N ILE A 191 26.55 -1.44 -29.78
CA ILE A 191 27.32 -2.61 -30.23
C ILE A 191 28.33 -2.11 -31.24
N THR A 192 29.59 -2.41 -31.00
CA THR A 192 30.67 -2.14 -31.95
C THR A 192 31.05 -3.43 -32.63
N PHE A 193 31.27 -3.38 -33.95
CA PHE A 193 31.80 -4.50 -34.71
C PHE A 193 32.79 -4.03 -35.78
N SER A 194 33.66 -4.95 -36.18
CA SER A 194 34.58 -4.78 -37.31
C SER A 194 34.33 -5.88 -38.33
N VAL A 195 34.26 -5.51 -39.60
CA VAL A 195 34.19 -6.43 -40.73
C VAL A 195 35.44 -6.23 -41.58
N LYS A 196 36.24 -7.28 -41.72
CA LYS A 196 37.35 -7.32 -42.65
C LYS A 196 37.00 -8.18 -43.86
N LEU A 197 36.95 -7.54 -45.01
CA LEU A 197 36.67 -8.14 -46.30
C LEU A 197 37.95 -8.30 -47.10
N THR A 198 38.32 -9.54 -47.41
CA THR A 198 39.43 -9.87 -48.30
C THR A 198 38.92 -10.52 -49.58
N ARG A 199 39.57 -10.19 -50.70
CA ARG A 199 39.24 -10.76 -52.01
C ARG A 199 40.11 -11.98 -52.30
N THR A 200 39.54 -12.95 -53.01
CA THR A 200 40.28 -14.14 -53.46
C THR A 200 41.10 -13.88 -54.74
N THR A 201 40.74 -12.87 -55.54
CA THR A 201 41.42 -12.54 -56.81
C THR A 201 41.52 -11.03 -57.04
N THR A 202 42.42 -10.60 -57.93
CA THR A 202 42.55 -9.20 -58.37
C THR A 202 41.65 -8.93 -59.59
N GLY A 203 40.87 -7.85 -59.58
CA GLY A 203 39.96 -7.47 -60.67
C GLY A 203 39.08 -6.26 -60.35
N THR A 204 38.26 -5.83 -61.31
CA THR A 204 37.18 -4.86 -61.09
C THR A 204 36.19 -5.44 -60.08
N TYR A 205 35.81 -4.65 -59.09
CA TYR A 205 34.91 -5.11 -58.04
C TYR A 205 33.72 -4.17 -57.87
N ASN A 206 32.60 -4.78 -57.48
CA ASN A 206 31.42 -4.13 -56.97
C ASN A 206 31.38 -4.34 -55.44
N PRO A 207 30.90 -3.36 -54.66
CA PRO A 207 30.75 -3.53 -53.21
C PRO A 207 29.83 -4.70 -52.85
N LEU A 208 30.08 -5.31 -51.69
CA LEU A 208 29.19 -6.31 -51.10
C LEU A 208 28.07 -5.60 -50.31
N THR A 209 27.04 -6.35 -49.96
CA THR A 209 26.05 -5.92 -48.96
C THR A 209 26.09 -6.89 -47.78
N ILE A 210 26.17 -6.38 -46.55
CA ILE A 210 26.19 -7.20 -45.34
C ILE A 210 25.09 -6.72 -44.40
N THR A 211 24.19 -7.62 -44.01
CA THR A 211 23.16 -7.37 -43.02
C THR A 211 23.41 -8.22 -41.78
N ILE A 212 23.38 -7.59 -40.61
CA ILE A 212 23.52 -8.22 -39.30
C ILE A 212 22.22 -7.99 -38.54
N GLU A 213 21.54 -9.06 -38.15
CA GLU A 213 20.22 -9.03 -37.53
C GLU A 213 20.24 -9.84 -36.24
N PHE A 214 20.03 -9.20 -35.09
CA PHE A 214 19.79 -9.88 -33.82
C PHE A 214 18.32 -10.23 -33.73
N THR A 215 18.00 -11.47 -33.35
CA THR A 215 16.63 -12.00 -33.36
C THR A 215 16.31 -12.66 -32.04
N ASP A 216 15.14 -12.31 -31.47
CA ASP A 216 14.52 -12.95 -30.30
C ASP A 216 15.48 -13.14 -29.12
N LEU A 217 16.17 -12.07 -28.71
CA LEU A 217 17.07 -12.13 -27.56
C LEU A 217 16.26 -12.20 -26.28
N ILE A 218 16.42 -13.29 -25.54
CA ILE A 218 15.87 -13.50 -24.20
C ILE A 218 17.04 -13.57 -23.23
N PHE A 219 16.95 -12.88 -22.11
CA PHE A 219 18.05 -12.79 -21.14
C PHE A 219 17.75 -13.58 -19.86
N THR A 220 18.74 -14.31 -19.37
CA THR A 220 18.72 -14.94 -18.04
C THR A 220 19.01 -13.90 -16.96
N ARG A 221 19.85 -12.91 -17.29
CA ARG A 221 20.29 -11.85 -16.37
C ARG A 221 20.51 -10.56 -17.14
N ILE A 222 20.04 -9.45 -16.59
CA ILE A 222 20.34 -8.10 -17.05
C ILE A 222 20.86 -7.29 -15.87
N SER A 223 22.03 -6.68 -16.02
CA SER A 223 22.62 -5.78 -15.03
C SER A 223 22.85 -4.41 -15.67
N GLY A 224 22.38 -3.35 -15.02
CA GLY A 224 22.49 -2.02 -15.57
C GLY A 224 21.84 -0.94 -14.71
N ILE A 225 21.87 0.28 -15.22
CA ILE A 225 21.21 1.43 -14.62
C ILE A 225 19.86 1.61 -15.31
N VAL A 226 18.77 1.33 -14.61
CA VAL A 226 17.42 1.63 -15.09
C VAL A 226 17.20 3.14 -15.03
N ARG A 227 16.72 3.70 -16.12
CA ARG A 227 16.48 5.13 -16.31
C ARG A 227 15.05 5.45 -15.95
N GLY A 228 14.81 5.65 -14.66
CA GLY A 228 13.59 6.22 -14.09
C GLY A 228 12.33 5.73 -14.80
N ILE A 229 12.01 4.44 -14.64
CA ILE A 229 10.75 3.91 -15.18
C ILE A 229 9.64 4.46 -14.29
N ARG A 230 8.68 5.14 -14.91
CA ARG A 230 7.51 5.68 -14.23
C ARG A 230 6.32 4.79 -14.49
N VAL A 231 5.77 4.22 -13.42
CA VAL A 231 4.56 3.40 -13.44
C VAL A 231 3.47 4.18 -12.72
N ASN A 232 2.46 4.62 -13.48
CA ASN A 232 1.26 5.17 -12.88
C ASN A 232 0.43 4.03 -12.32
N LEU A 233 -0.03 4.16 -11.08
CA LEU A 233 -1.03 3.28 -10.53
C LEU A 233 -2.40 3.70 -11.07
N ASP A 234 -3.13 2.72 -11.59
CA ASP A 234 -4.53 2.93 -11.92
C ASP A 234 -5.30 3.26 -10.62
N PRO A 235 -6.24 4.24 -10.66
CA PRO A 235 -7.01 4.59 -9.49
C PRO A 235 -7.76 3.37 -8.94
N MET A 236 -7.59 3.12 -7.66
CA MET A 236 -8.27 2.06 -6.95
C MET A 236 -9.20 2.66 -5.89
N GLU A 237 -10.45 2.26 -5.88
CA GLU A 237 -11.44 2.69 -4.89
C GLU A 237 -11.81 1.53 -3.98
N THR A 238 -11.92 1.81 -2.68
CA THR A 238 -12.33 0.84 -1.66
C THR A 238 -13.42 1.46 -0.81
N GLU A 239 -14.51 0.73 -0.62
CA GLU A 239 -15.56 1.05 0.35
C GLU A 239 -15.18 0.48 1.72
N ILE A 240 -15.38 1.28 2.76
CA ILE A 240 -15.05 0.93 4.13
C ILE A 240 -16.35 0.96 4.92
N ASP A 241 -16.71 -0.18 5.50
CA ASP A 241 -17.84 -0.27 6.41
C ASP A 241 -17.39 0.15 7.82
N ILE A 242 -17.89 1.29 8.28
CA ILE A 242 -17.59 1.82 9.61
C ILE A 242 -18.82 1.59 10.47
N PRO A 243 -18.75 0.76 11.52
CA PRO A 243 -19.85 0.56 12.46
C PRO A 243 -20.30 1.89 13.07
N GLU A 244 -21.61 2.09 13.19
CA GLU A 244 -22.20 3.32 13.76
C GLU A 244 -21.71 3.56 15.20
N GLU A 245 -21.39 2.49 15.93
CA GLU A 245 -20.91 2.54 17.31
C GLU A 245 -19.50 3.12 17.43
N LEU A 246 -18.74 3.21 16.33
CA LEU A 246 -17.45 3.89 16.29
C LEU A 246 -17.59 5.42 16.10
N GLU A 247 -18.81 5.96 15.96
CA GLU A 247 -19.04 7.40 15.93
C GLU A 247 -18.63 8.04 17.27
N GLY A 248 -17.58 8.88 17.22
CA GLY A 248 -17.06 9.60 18.39
C GLY A 248 -15.76 9.04 18.98
N PHE A 249 -15.24 7.93 18.44
CA PHE A 249 -13.90 7.45 18.76
C PHE A 249 -12.85 8.34 18.11
N GLN A 250 -11.73 8.59 18.82
CA GLN A 250 -10.56 9.23 18.25
C GLN A 250 -9.52 8.17 17.93
N VAL A 251 -8.90 8.30 16.78
CA VAL A 251 -7.85 7.37 16.40
C VAL A 251 -6.48 7.85 16.90
N GLY A 252 -5.66 6.92 17.38
CA GLY A 252 -4.29 7.17 17.85
C GLY A 252 -3.28 7.34 16.71
N GLU A 253 -2.00 7.11 16.99
CA GLU A 253 -0.96 7.11 15.95
C GLU A 253 -1.18 5.97 14.96
N VAL A 254 -1.23 6.28 13.66
CA VAL A 254 -1.47 5.30 12.60
C VAL A 254 -0.16 4.84 11.98
N ASN A 255 -0.04 3.53 11.73
CA ASN A 255 1.10 2.96 11.02
C ASN A 255 0.63 2.29 9.72
N ILE A 256 1.08 2.83 8.59
CA ILE A 256 0.97 2.13 7.31
C ILE A 256 2.18 1.21 7.17
N SER A 257 2.01 0.03 6.61
CA SER A 257 3.09 -0.93 6.37
C SER A 257 2.97 -1.48 4.96
N LEU A 258 3.77 -0.95 4.05
CA LEU A 258 3.86 -1.47 2.68
C LEU A 258 5.03 -2.44 2.54
N ASN A 259 4.75 -3.74 2.66
CA ASN A 259 5.75 -4.79 2.54
C ASN A 259 6.01 -5.16 1.08
N LEU A 260 7.06 -4.58 0.48
CA LEU A 260 7.52 -4.93 -0.87
C LEU A 260 8.72 -5.89 -0.84
N GLN A 261 8.63 -6.99 -1.58
CA GLN A 261 9.62 -8.06 -1.63
C GLN A 261 10.12 -8.35 -3.04
N GLY A 262 11.38 -8.73 -3.16
CA GLY A 262 11.98 -9.18 -4.42
C GLY A 262 12.24 -8.06 -5.42
N PHE A 263 12.41 -6.82 -4.96
CA PHE A 263 12.69 -5.68 -5.82
C PHE A 263 14.19 -5.35 -5.85
N PRO A 264 14.90 -5.58 -6.97
CA PRO A 264 16.33 -5.32 -7.05
C PRO A 264 16.67 -3.84 -7.24
N PHE A 265 15.67 -2.96 -7.22
CA PHE A 265 15.80 -1.53 -7.47
C PHE A 265 15.29 -0.73 -6.28
N ARG A 266 15.84 0.47 -6.11
CA ARG A 266 15.21 1.50 -5.28
C ARG A 266 13.88 1.91 -5.94
N ILE A 267 12.83 2.08 -5.15
CA ILE A 267 11.54 2.56 -5.62
C ILE A 267 11.22 3.86 -4.90
N ILE A 268 10.89 4.89 -5.65
CA ILE A 268 10.39 6.15 -5.11
C ILE A 268 8.87 6.12 -5.29
N THR A 269 8.16 6.25 -4.17
CA THR A 269 6.70 6.26 -4.12
C THR A 269 6.20 7.69 -4.03
N ASP A 270 5.13 7.99 -4.77
CA ASP A 270 4.34 9.21 -4.65
C ASP A 270 2.88 8.78 -4.78
N PHE A 271 2.29 8.38 -3.65
CA PHE A 271 0.88 7.99 -3.59
C PHE A 271 0.04 9.07 -2.95
N THR A 272 -1.21 9.17 -3.40
CA THR A 272 -2.24 9.99 -2.77
C THR A 272 -3.41 9.09 -2.41
N LEU A 273 -3.74 9.06 -1.12
CA LEU A 273 -5.00 8.55 -0.61
C LEU A 273 -5.96 9.71 -0.49
N GLU A 274 -7.16 9.56 -1.01
CA GLU A 274 -8.20 10.57 -1.01
C GLU A 274 -9.49 9.98 -0.44
N THR A 275 -10.10 10.70 0.49
CA THR A 275 -11.45 10.41 0.94
C THR A 275 -12.44 10.89 -0.10
N LEU A 276 -13.25 9.98 -0.66
CA LEU A 276 -14.33 10.31 -1.57
C LEU A 276 -15.64 10.55 -0.82
N GLU A 277 -15.86 9.78 0.26
CA GLU A 277 -17.05 9.85 1.11
C GLU A 277 -16.66 9.66 2.57
N SER A 278 -17.34 10.35 3.49
CA SER A 278 -17.06 10.27 4.92
C SER A 278 -18.27 10.56 5.79
N VAL A 279 -18.31 9.98 6.99
CA VAL A 279 -19.39 10.20 7.96
C VAL A 279 -19.43 11.66 8.43
N THR A 280 -18.26 12.28 8.60
CA THR A 280 -18.17 13.68 9.05
C THR A 280 -18.49 14.71 7.95
N GLY A 281 -18.60 14.27 6.69
CA GLY A 281 -18.73 15.13 5.51
C GLY A 281 -17.45 15.88 5.11
N ASN A 282 -16.35 15.71 5.85
CA ASN A 282 -15.05 16.29 5.50
C ASN A 282 -14.26 15.33 4.61
N LEU A 283 -13.68 15.86 3.54
CA LEU A 283 -12.79 15.11 2.65
C LEU A 283 -11.33 15.49 2.95
N LYS A 284 -10.45 14.49 2.96
CA LYS A 284 -9.05 14.64 3.30
C LYS A 284 -8.19 13.87 2.30
N ASN A 285 -6.97 14.37 2.11
CA ASN A 285 -5.97 13.73 1.28
C ASN A 285 -4.73 13.46 2.13
N LEU A 286 -4.12 12.30 1.91
CA LEU A 286 -2.88 11.87 2.54
C LEU A 286 -1.88 11.51 1.44
N VAL A 287 -0.73 12.17 1.46
CA VAL A 287 0.34 11.95 0.48
C VAL A 287 1.42 11.07 1.09
N ILE A 288 1.78 10.00 0.40
CA ILE A 288 2.79 9.03 0.81
C ILE A 288 3.99 9.19 -0.13
N ASN A 289 5.03 9.84 0.38
CA ASN A 289 6.28 10.07 -0.32
C ASN A 289 7.42 9.38 0.42
N ASP A 290 7.74 8.15 0.03
CA ASP A 290 8.85 7.40 0.62
C ASP A 290 9.73 6.74 -0.45
N THR A 291 10.96 6.43 -0.05
CA THR A 291 11.95 5.74 -0.87
C THR A 291 12.23 4.36 -0.31
N ILE A 292 11.77 3.35 -1.03
CA ILE A 292 11.95 1.95 -0.68
C ILE A 292 13.33 1.50 -1.22
N PRO A 293 14.24 1.05 -0.35
CA PRO A 293 15.53 0.50 -0.78
C PRO A 293 15.34 -0.82 -1.53
N PRO A 294 16.33 -1.26 -2.34
CA PRO A 294 16.32 -2.59 -2.93
C PRO A 294 16.16 -3.66 -1.84
N THR A 295 15.22 -4.59 -2.04
CA THR A 295 15.00 -5.72 -1.13
C THR A 295 15.46 -7.01 -1.79
N GLN A 296 16.14 -7.88 -1.02
CA GLN A 296 16.58 -9.18 -1.49
C GLN A 296 15.78 -10.28 -0.77
N GLY A 297 15.27 -11.25 -1.54
CA GLY A 297 14.48 -12.34 -0.97
C GLY A 297 13.16 -11.86 -0.36
N THR A 298 12.92 -12.20 0.91
CA THR A 298 11.67 -11.97 1.64
C THR A 298 11.71 -10.77 2.59
N GLU A 299 12.78 -9.98 2.56
CA GLU A 299 12.86 -8.78 3.39
C GLU A 299 11.84 -7.75 2.88
N GLY A 300 10.89 -7.39 3.75
CA GLY A 300 9.94 -6.32 3.52
C GLY A 300 10.48 -4.97 3.95
N TYR A 301 9.97 -3.92 3.34
CA TYR A 301 10.13 -2.55 3.83
C TYR A 301 8.86 -2.09 4.53
N THR A 302 8.94 -1.11 5.44
CA THR A 302 7.78 -0.53 6.12
C THR A 302 7.85 0.99 5.98
N ILE A 303 6.80 1.59 5.43
CA ILE A 303 6.68 3.05 5.28
C ILE A 303 5.93 3.62 6.48
N SER A 304 6.64 4.24 7.41
CA SER A 304 6.01 4.94 8.55
C SER A 304 5.66 6.37 8.18
N LEU A 305 4.37 6.73 8.32
CA LEU A 305 3.88 8.09 8.05
C LEU A 305 3.83 8.95 9.33
N PRO A 306 3.90 10.29 9.19
CA PRO A 306 3.75 11.20 10.33
C PRO A 306 2.36 11.08 10.97
N ALA A 307 2.29 10.90 12.29
CA ALA A 307 1.05 10.66 13.01
C ALA A 307 -0.03 11.74 12.76
N ASN A 308 0.36 13.02 12.72
CA ASN A 308 -0.57 14.14 12.57
C ASN A 308 -1.36 14.13 11.25
N GLU A 309 -0.72 13.79 10.14
CA GLU A 309 -1.38 13.79 8.81
C GLU A 309 -2.35 12.61 8.69
N VAL A 310 -1.99 11.46 9.26
CA VAL A 310 -2.83 10.27 9.19
C VAL A 310 -3.98 10.33 10.19
N THR A 311 -3.77 10.89 11.38
CA THR A 311 -4.85 11.12 12.36
C THR A 311 -5.94 12.03 11.79
N ASP A 312 -5.58 13.10 11.08
CA ASP A 312 -6.54 13.98 10.42
C ASP A 312 -7.31 13.27 9.29
N PHE A 313 -6.63 12.41 8.52
CA PHE A 313 -7.25 11.61 7.47
C PHE A 313 -8.25 10.58 8.04
N ILE A 314 -7.89 9.86 9.10
CA ILE A 314 -8.76 8.82 9.67
C ILE A 314 -9.90 9.39 10.52
N ASN A 315 -9.68 10.47 11.26
CA ASN A 315 -10.73 11.10 12.06
C ASN A 315 -11.83 11.77 11.21
N CYS A 316 -11.69 11.84 9.87
CA CYS A 316 -12.81 12.19 9.01
C CYS A 316 -13.83 11.05 8.86
N LEU A 317 -13.48 9.83 9.30
CA LEU A 317 -14.25 8.59 9.16
C LEU A 317 -14.62 8.30 7.69
N PRO A 318 -13.63 7.97 6.84
CA PRO A 318 -13.85 7.76 5.42
C PRO A 318 -14.64 6.47 5.17
N THR A 319 -15.79 6.55 4.50
CA THR A 319 -16.58 5.39 4.05
C THR A 319 -16.19 4.95 2.65
N LYS A 320 -15.49 5.82 1.90
CA LYS A 320 -14.94 5.49 0.59
C LYS A 320 -13.60 6.20 0.37
N ILE A 321 -12.57 5.42 0.05
CA ILE A 321 -11.23 5.93 -0.25
C ILE A 321 -10.82 5.63 -1.69
N ARG A 322 -9.95 6.49 -2.23
CA ARG A 322 -9.29 6.30 -3.51
C ARG A 322 -7.79 6.38 -3.35
N VAL A 323 -7.08 5.40 -3.88
CA VAL A 323 -5.62 5.37 -3.98
C VAL A 323 -5.23 5.68 -5.41
N THR A 324 -4.38 6.68 -5.59
CA THR A 324 -3.73 7.00 -6.87
C THR A 324 -2.24 7.24 -6.64
N GLY A 325 -1.43 7.18 -7.69
CA GLY A 325 -0.07 7.66 -7.58
C GLY A 325 0.87 7.19 -8.66
N LEU A 326 2.14 7.47 -8.41
CA LEU A 326 3.26 7.18 -9.29
C LEU A 326 4.33 6.40 -8.52
N LEU A 327 4.87 5.38 -9.18
CA LEU A 327 6.10 4.70 -8.80
C LEU A 327 7.21 5.09 -9.76
N GLU A 328 8.34 5.58 -9.25
CA GLU A 328 9.57 5.72 -10.03
C GLU A 328 10.57 4.63 -9.62
N ILE A 329 10.93 3.77 -10.59
CA ILE A 329 11.86 2.66 -10.40
C ILE A 329 13.29 3.12 -10.74
N ASN A 330 14.18 2.91 -9.77
CA ASN A 330 15.60 3.22 -9.73
C ASN A 330 15.94 4.72 -9.66
N ASP A 331 17.04 5.05 -8.98
CA ASP A 331 17.51 6.44 -8.79
C ASP A 331 18.41 6.95 -9.94
N ARG A 332 18.49 6.20 -11.04
CA ARG A 332 19.31 6.54 -12.24
C ARG A 332 20.82 6.57 -11.98
N GLU A 333 21.27 6.15 -10.80
CA GLU A 333 22.68 6.14 -10.43
C GLU A 333 23.16 4.72 -10.13
N ASN A 334 22.33 3.92 -9.44
CA ASN A 334 22.73 2.61 -8.98
C ASN A 334 22.54 1.52 -10.06
N VAL A 335 23.55 0.65 -10.15
CA VAL A 335 23.49 -0.58 -10.94
C VAL A 335 22.65 -1.59 -10.19
N ALA A 336 21.67 -2.16 -10.88
CA ALA A 336 20.83 -3.22 -10.36
C ALA A 336 20.85 -4.40 -11.32
N THR A 337 20.62 -5.60 -10.75
CA THR A 337 20.65 -6.86 -11.49
C THR A 337 19.30 -7.55 -11.36
N VAL A 338 18.71 -7.89 -12.49
CA VAL A 338 17.45 -8.66 -12.59
C VAL A 338 17.75 -10.01 -13.20
N TYR A 339 17.18 -11.06 -12.61
CA TYR A 339 17.25 -12.42 -13.12
C TYR A 339 15.91 -12.80 -13.74
N ASP A 340 15.92 -13.79 -14.64
CA ASP A 340 14.69 -14.36 -15.20
C ASP A 340 13.81 -15.05 -14.15
N THR A 341 14.39 -15.42 -13.00
CA THR A 341 13.69 -15.95 -11.83
C THR A 341 13.26 -14.88 -10.83
N THR A 342 13.57 -13.60 -11.06
CA THR A 342 13.17 -12.52 -10.15
C THR A 342 11.65 -12.39 -10.17
N SER A 343 11.05 -12.64 -9.01
CA SER A 343 9.64 -12.39 -8.74
C SER A 343 9.51 -11.15 -7.85
N VAL A 344 8.61 -10.29 -8.25
CA VAL A 344 8.17 -9.15 -7.45
C VAL A 344 6.90 -9.56 -6.72
N ARG A 345 6.80 -9.25 -5.43
CA ARG A 345 5.57 -9.37 -4.63
C ARG A 345 5.45 -8.17 -3.70
N GLY A 346 4.22 -7.75 -3.43
CA GLY A 346 3.97 -6.77 -2.40
C GLY A 346 2.73 -7.12 -1.60
N ASP A 347 2.72 -6.78 -0.33
CA ASP A 347 1.54 -6.83 0.52
C ASP A 347 1.44 -5.43 1.17
N ALA A 348 0.30 -4.77 1.04
CA ALA A 348 0.02 -3.49 1.66
C ALA A 348 -0.88 -3.71 2.88
N ASP A 349 -0.33 -3.49 4.06
CA ASP A 349 -1.03 -3.58 5.34
C ASP A 349 -1.25 -2.17 5.91
N PHE A 350 -2.50 -1.85 6.18
CA PHE A 350 -2.87 -0.64 6.89
C PHE A 350 -3.30 -1.02 8.30
N ARG A 351 -2.69 -0.41 9.33
CA ARG A 351 -3.02 -0.71 10.74
C ARG A 351 -3.16 0.56 11.57
N VAL A 352 -4.28 0.64 12.26
CA VAL A 352 -4.71 1.79 13.02
C VAL A 352 -5.09 1.33 14.42
N PRO A 353 -4.28 1.59 15.45
CA PRO A 353 -4.74 1.40 16.82
C PRO A 353 -5.86 2.41 17.13
N LEU A 354 -6.99 1.91 17.63
CA LEU A 354 -8.09 2.75 18.08
C LEU A 354 -7.83 3.17 19.53
N GLU A 355 -7.66 4.47 19.76
CA GLU A 355 -7.50 5.02 21.10
C GLU A 355 -8.85 5.51 21.64
N VAL A 356 -9.43 4.79 22.59
CA VAL A 356 -10.69 5.23 23.21
C VAL A 356 -10.45 6.46 24.08
N LYS A 357 -10.68 7.65 23.51
CA LYS A 357 -10.85 8.88 24.27
C LYS A 357 -12.32 9.09 24.52
N TYR A 358 -12.77 8.79 25.75
CA TYR A 358 -14.12 9.12 26.17
C TYR A 358 -14.32 10.63 26.02
N PRO A 359 -15.32 11.10 25.27
CA PRO A 359 -15.69 12.51 25.29
C PRO A 359 -16.05 12.88 26.73
N ASP A 360 -15.69 14.10 27.17
CA ASP A 360 -16.22 14.65 28.42
C ASP A 360 -17.74 14.55 28.34
N LEU A 361 -18.32 13.62 29.13
CA LEU A 361 -19.75 13.39 29.24
C LEU A 361 -20.40 14.64 29.86
N SER A 362 -20.62 15.69 29.06
CA SER A 362 -21.64 16.66 29.39
C SER A 362 -22.97 16.00 29.04
N ASN A 363 -23.58 15.35 30.02
CA ASN A 363 -24.91 14.75 29.93
C ASN A 363 -25.90 15.75 29.33
N LYS A 364 -26.22 15.63 28.04
CA LYS A 364 -27.42 16.21 27.45
C LYS A 364 -28.40 15.08 27.19
N SER A 365 -29.15 14.73 28.23
CA SER A 365 -30.32 13.87 28.12
C SER A 365 -31.35 14.51 27.20
N LYS A 366 -31.55 13.93 26.02
CA LYS A 366 -32.68 14.24 25.16
C LYS A 366 -33.88 13.51 25.76
N LEU A 367 -34.81 14.27 26.35
CA LEU A 367 -36.07 13.76 26.90
C LEU A 367 -36.93 13.25 25.74
N THR A 368 -37.13 11.94 25.67
CA THR A 368 -38.21 11.36 24.85
C THR A 368 -39.39 11.13 25.80
N GLU A 369 -40.50 11.83 25.55
CA GLU A 369 -41.75 11.64 26.29
C GLU A 369 -42.22 10.20 26.10
N MET A 370 -42.34 9.46 27.19
CA MET A 370 -42.81 8.07 27.18
C MET A 370 -44.34 8.10 27.32
N GLU A 371 -45.06 7.74 26.26
CA GLU A 371 -46.50 7.47 26.34
C GLU A 371 -46.70 6.12 27.06
N LEU A 372 -47.32 6.16 28.24
CA LEU A 372 -47.75 4.96 28.95
C LEU A 372 -49.02 4.43 28.28
N ASP A 373 -49.07 3.12 28.03
CA ASP A 373 -50.28 2.47 27.53
C ASP A 373 -51.40 2.42 28.59
N ASP A 374 -52.64 2.24 28.13
CA ASP A 374 -53.82 2.23 28.99
C ASP A 374 -53.81 1.06 30.01
N ASP A 375 -53.14 -0.05 29.67
CA ASP A 375 -53.03 -1.24 30.51
C ASP A 375 -52.12 -1.00 31.73
N ALA A 376 -51.02 -0.28 31.54
CA ALA A 376 -50.15 0.19 32.62
C ALA A 376 -50.88 1.17 33.54
N HIS A 377 -51.71 2.04 32.96
CA HIS A 377 -52.53 3.00 33.71
C HIS A 377 -53.54 2.31 34.63
N ASP A 378 -54.21 1.27 34.15
CA ASP A 378 -55.19 0.51 34.93
C ASP A 378 -54.55 -0.36 36.01
N THR A 379 -53.39 -0.95 35.73
CA THR A 379 -52.61 -1.73 36.70
C THR A 379 -52.19 -0.88 37.90
N ILE A 380 -51.70 0.35 37.65
CA ILE A 380 -51.33 1.31 38.70
C ILE A 380 -52.56 1.71 39.53
N LYS A 381 -53.73 1.86 38.90
CA LYS A 381 -55.00 2.19 39.56
C LYS A 381 -55.48 1.06 40.47
N GLU A 382 -55.33 -0.18 40.04
CA GLU A 382 -55.76 -1.36 40.81
C GLU A 382 -54.85 -1.60 42.03
N ILE A 383 -53.53 -1.43 41.87
CA ILE A 383 -52.56 -1.49 42.98
C ILE A 383 -52.85 -0.40 44.01
N ARG A 384 -53.16 0.83 43.57
CA ARG A 384 -53.53 1.95 44.45
C ARG A 384 -54.81 1.66 45.24
N LYS A 385 -55.77 0.93 44.66
CA LYS A 385 -57.00 0.51 45.35
C LYS A 385 -56.75 -0.55 46.42
N ARG A 386 -55.80 -1.47 46.20
CA ARG A 386 -55.45 -2.54 47.15
C ARG A 386 -54.61 -2.06 48.34
N LEU A 387 -53.97 -0.89 48.24
CA LEU A 387 -53.07 -0.35 49.27
C LEU A 387 -53.73 0.65 50.24
N ASN A 388 -55.02 0.98 50.07
CA ASN A 388 -55.76 1.78 51.05
C ASN A 388 -56.39 0.89 52.14
N PHE A 389 -55.71 0.79 53.30
CA PHE A 389 -56.35 0.53 54.60
C PHE A 389 -56.80 1.84 55.24
#